data_AF-A0A453QLE8-F1
#
_entry.id   AF-A0A453QLE8-F1
#
_cell.length_a   1.000
_cell.length_b   1.000
_cell.length_c   1.000
_cell.angle_alpha   90.00
_cell.angle_beta   90.00
_cell.angle_gamma   90.00
#
_symmetry.space_group_name_H-M   'P 1'
#
loop_
_entity.id
_entity.type
_entity.pdbx_description
1 polymer ?
#
loop_
_entity_poly.entity_id
_entity_poly.type
_entity_poly.pdbx_seq_one_letter_code
_entity_poly.pdbx_strand_id
1 'polypeptide(L)'
;EEDIAAYTVRAVDDPRTLDKILYMRLLANMVSHNELIAMWERKTGRTFQIERVPEADLLKLINGRRVHASSCTSRAHIWWSCVHGATAAPLTSLDMYSCMQKRRSL
;
A
#
# COMPACT_ATOMS: atom_id res chain seq x y z
N GLU A 1 -16.93 -2.06 3.35
CA GLU A 1 -16.34 -3.00 2.36
C GLU A 1 -17.31 -4.09 1.93
N GLU A 2 -18.26 -4.48 2.80
CA GLU A 2 -19.27 -5.51 2.52
C GLU A 2 -20.02 -5.31 1.20
N ASP A 3 -20.39 -4.08 0.84
CA ASP A 3 -21.06 -3.79 -0.43
C ASP A 3 -20.24 -4.22 -1.65
N ILE A 4 -18.92 -4.03 -1.60
CA ILE A 4 -18.00 -4.40 -2.70
C ILE A 4 -18.04 -5.92 -2.90
N ALA A 5 -17.97 -6.69 -1.82
CA ALA A 5 -18.07 -8.14 -1.87
C ALA A 5 -19.44 -8.58 -2.42
N ALA A 6 -20.52 -7.98 -1.94
CA ALA A 6 -21.88 -8.31 -2.38
C ALA A 6 -22.13 -8.00 -3.86
N TYR A 7 -21.57 -6.91 -4.41
CA TYR A 7 -21.64 -6.62 -5.85
C TYR A 7 -20.74 -7.55 -6.66
N THR A 8 -19.59 -7.97 -6.11
CA THR A 8 -18.67 -8.89 -6.79
C THR A 8 -19.28 -10.27 -6.95
N VAL A 9 -19.88 -10.83 -5.88
CA VAL A 9 -20.60 -12.12 -5.96
C VAL A 9 -21.75 -12.06 -6.97
N ARG A 10 -22.54 -10.98 -6.95
CA ARG A 10 -23.62 -10.78 -7.92
C ARG A 10 -23.13 -10.66 -9.37
N ALA A 11 -21.92 -10.14 -9.58
CA ALA A 11 -21.34 -10.02 -10.92
C ALA A 11 -20.80 -11.33 -11.48
N VAL A 12 -20.58 -12.35 -10.66
CA VAL A 12 -20.15 -13.69 -11.12
C VAL A 12 -21.31 -14.41 -11.81
N ASP A 13 -22.53 -14.27 -11.28
CA ASP A 13 -23.71 -14.98 -11.77
C ASP A 13 -24.46 -14.25 -12.91
N ASP A 14 -24.20 -12.95 -13.12
CA ASP A 14 -24.86 -12.18 -14.17
C ASP A 14 -24.19 -12.42 -15.55
N PRO A 15 -24.89 -13.01 -16.54
CA PRO A 15 -24.32 -13.20 -17.88
C PRO A 15 -23.96 -11.88 -18.58
N ARG A 16 -24.50 -10.74 -18.12
CA ARG A 16 -24.20 -9.41 -18.70
C ARG A 16 -22.81 -8.92 -18.36
N THR A 17 -22.19 -9.41 -17.29
CA THR A 17 -20.87 -9.02 -16.80
C THR A 17 -19.76 -9.97 -17.25
N LEU A 18 -20.09 -11.05 -17.97
CA LEU A 18 -19.09 -11.95 -18.58
C LEU A 18 -18.16 -11.16 -19.52
N ASP A 19 -16.84 -11.35 -19.33
CA ASP A 19 -15.75 -10.68 -20.06
C ASP A 19 -15.83 -9.13 -20.08
N LYS A 20 -16.42 -8.54 -19.04
CA LYS A 20 -16.56 -7.08 -18.92
C LYS A 20 -16.02 -6.56 -17.60
N ILE A 21 -15.65 -5.28 -17.63
CA ILE A 21 -15.27 -4.52 -16.44
C ILE A 21 -16.52 -3.89 -15.83
N LEU A 22 -16.82 -4.25 -14.58
CA LEU A 22 -17.93 -3.64 -13.83
C LEU A 22 -17.45 -2.36 -13.13
N TYR A 23 -18.05 -1.22 -13.48
CA TYR A 23 -17.80 0.06 -12.80
C TYR A 23 -18.88 0.34 -11.75
N MET A 24 -18.54 0.23 -10.47
CA MET A 24 -19.44 0.58 -9.37
C MET A 24 -19.47 2.09 -9.14
N ARG A 25 -20.36 2.79 -9.86
CA ARG A 25 -20.56 4.26 -9.72
C ARG A 25 -21.85 4.55 -8.95
N LEU A 26 -21.81 4.32 -7.64
CA LEU A 26 -22.94 4.64 -6.75
C LEU A 26 -23.07 6.17 -6.63
N LEU A 27 -24.19 6.73 -7.07
CA LEU A 27 -24.44 8.19 -7.05
C LEU A 27 -24.27 8.78 -5.64
N ALA A 28 -24.69 8.05 -4.62
CA ALA A 28 -24.58 8.48 -3.22
C ALA A 28 -23.14 8.55 -2.70
N ASN A 29 -22.19 7.84 -3.34
CA ASN A 29 -20.80 7.77 -2.91
C ASN A 29 -19.85 8.61 -3.79
N MET A 30 -20.37 9.26 -4.82
CA MET A 30 -19.59 10.19 -5.64
C MET A 30 -19.50 11.55 -4.93
N VAL A 31 -18.51 11.67 -4.04
CA VAL A 31 -18.23 12.89 -3.27
C VAL A 31 -16.81 13.37 -3.51
N SER A 32 -16.62 14.69 -3.54
CA SER A 32 -15.31 15.30 -3.61
C SER A 32 -14.58 15.22 -2.26
N HIS A 33 -13.26 15.37 -2.27
CA HIS A 33 -12.46 15.33 -1.04
C HIS A 33 -12.88 16.41 -0.03
N ASN A 34 -13.25 17.61 -0.51
CA ASN A 34 -13.71 18.70 0.34
C ASN A 34 -15.05 18.35 1.01
N GLU A 35 -15.99 17.75 0.27
CA GLU A 35 -17.28 17.32 0.82
C GLU A 35 -17.12 16.18 1.82
N LEU A 36 -16.18 15.25 1.56
CA LEU A 36 -15.86 14.18 2.50
C LEU A 36 -15.32 14.73 3.82
N ILE A 37 -14.42 15.71 3.77
CA ILE A 37 -13.91 16.40 4.96
C ILE A 37 -15.08 17.08 5.70
N ALA A 38 -15.91 17.84 5.01
CA ALA A 38 -17.06 18.53 5.62
C ALA A 38 -18.04 17.55 6.30
N MET A 39 -18.31 16.40 5.68
CA MET A 39 -19.12 15.34 6.30
C MET A 39 -18.45 14.77 7.56
N TRP A 40 -17.13 14.64 7.56
CA TRP A 40 -16.37 14.12 8.69
C TRP A 40 -16.29 15.13 9.85
N GLU A 41 -16.12 16.42 9.55
CA GLU A 41 -16.21 17.51 10.53
C GLU A 41 -17.58 17.53 11.20
N ARG A 42 -18.65 17.41 10.41
CA ARG A 42 -20.02 17.32 10.94
C ARG A 42 -20.22 16.11 11.85
N LYS A 43 -19.62 14.96 11.53
CA LYS A 43 -19.71 13.74 12.36
C LYS A 43 -18.90 13.85 13.66
N THR A 44 -17.74 14.51 13.62
CA THR A 44 -16.79 14.55 14.74
C THR A 44 -16.97 15.80 15.62
N GLY A 45 -17.66 16.83 15.10
CA GLY A 45 -17.82 18.13 15.74
C GLY A 45 -16.53 18.94 15.85
N ARG A 46 -15.52 18.63 15.02
CA ARG A 46 -14.20 19.27 15.02
C ARG A 46 -13.87 19.80 13.63
N THR A 47 -13.15 20.92 13.57
CA THR A 47 -12.66 21.49 12.32
C THR A 47 -11.23 21.02 12.05
N PHE A 48 -10.95 20.59 10.81
CA PHE A 48 -9.63 20.17 10.39
C PHE A 48 -8.85 21.33 9.74
N GLN A 49 -7.54 21.32 9.92
CA GLN A 49 -6.64 22.20 9.17
C GLN A 49 -6.37 21.57 7.79
N ILE A 50 -6.77 22.25 6.72
CA ILE A 50 -6.65 21.74 5.35
C ILE A 50 -5.45 22.38 4.69
N GLU A 51 -4.40 21.60 4.46
CA GLU A 51 -3.25 21.99 3.65
C GLU A 51 -3.47 21.50 2.20
N ARG A 52 -3.41 22.42 1.23
CA ARG A 52 -3.53 22.08 -0.19
C ARG A 52 -2.16 21.89 -0.80
N VAL A 53 -1.85 20.66 -1.19
CA VAL A 53 -0.59 20.33 -1.86
C VAL A 53 -0.78 20.43 -3.38
N PRO A 54 0.04 21.24 -4.08
CA PRO A 54 -0.04 21.34 -5.55
C PRO A 54 0.53 20.09 -6.21
N GLU A 55 0.13 19.85 -7.46
CA GLU A 55 0.53 18.67 -8.23
C GLU A 55 2.06 18.51 -8.33
N ALA A 56 2.79 19.60 -8.56
CA ALA A 56 4.24 19.57 -8.71
C ALA A 56 4.96 19.02 -7.46
N ASP A 57 4.43 19.33 -6.27
CA ASP A 57 5.01 18.85 -5.02
C ASP A 57 4.55 17.42 -4.69
N LEU A 58 3.33 17.04 -5.08
CA LEU A 58 2.87 15.64 -5.05
C LEU A 58 3.73 14.73 -5.93
N LEU A 59 4.11 15.18 -7.13
CA LEU A 59 4.97 14.42 -8.05
C LEU A 59 6.38 14.20 -7.49
N LYS A 60 6.97 15.23 -6.86
CA LYS A 60 8.25 15.09 -6.16
C LYS A 60 8.15 14.07 -5.02
N LEU A 61 7.04 14.08 -4.28
CA LEU A 61 6.78 13.14 -3.20
C LEU A 61 6.63 11.69 -3.71
N ILE A 62 5.95 11.48 -4.83
CA ILE A 62 5.80 10.16 -5.45
C ILE A 62 7.17 9.66 -5.93
N ASN A 63 7.95 10.50 -6.61
CA ASN A 63 9.27 10.14 -7.13
C ASN A 63 10.31 9.90 -6.01
N GLY A 64 10.20 10.63 -4.90
CA GLY A 64 11.08 10.50 -3.73
C GLY A 64 10.74 9.30 -2.83
N ARG A 65 9.53 8.74 -2.94
CA ARG A 65 9.14 7.52 -2.23
C ARG A 65 9.68 6.31 -2.99
N ARG A 66 10.70 5.64 -2.42
CA ARG A 66 10.98 4.24 -2.80
C ARG A 66 9.72 3.44 -2.49
N VAL A 67 9.13 2.82 -3.51
CA VAL A 67 8.06 1.83 -3.33
C VAL A 67 8.58 0.81 -2.31
N HIS A 68 7.95 0.74 -1.15
CA HIS A 68 8.53 0.05 0.00
C HIS A 68 8.67 -1.46 -0.30
N ALA A 69 9.92 -1.90 -0.37
CA ALA A 69 10.48 -2.94 0.49
C ALA A 69 9.49 -4.02 0.94
N SER A 70 9.16 -4.93 0.03
CA SER A 70 8.61 -6.26 0.37
C SER A 70 8.89 -7.26 -0.76
N SER A 71 10.11 -7.27 -1.29
CA SER A 71 10.62 -8.42 -2.04
C SER A 71 11.75 -9.05 -1.23
N CYS A 72 11.45 -10.20 -0.63
CA CYS A 72 12.43 -11.17 -0.11
C CYS A 72 13.17 -10.85 1.22
N THR A 73 12.49 -10.42 2.29
CA THR A 73 13.01 -10.75 3.65
C THR A 73 12.69 -12.19 4.05
N SER A 74 11.64 -12.82 3.49
CA SER A 74 11.31 -14.23 3.80
C SER A 74 12.31 -15.23 3.21
N ARG A 75 12.99 -14.90 2.10
CA ARG A 75 13.95 -15.83 1.48
C ARG A 75 15.32 -15.81 2.19
N ALA A 76 15.69 -14.67 2.77
CA ALA A 76 16.93 -14.54 3.56
C ALA A 76 16.80 -15.21 4.93
N HIS A 77 15.65 -15.08 5.61
CA HIS A 77 15.42 -15.76 6.89
C HIS A 77 15.37 -17.29 6.76
N ILE A 78 14.71 -17.82 5.72
CA ILE A 78 14.66 -19.28 5.49
C ILE A 78 16.04 -19.83 5.11
N TRP A 79 16.79 -19.14 4.24
CA TRP A 79 18.14 -19.57 3.87
C TRP A 79 19.14 -19.49 5.04
N TRP A 80 19.12 -18.42 5.83
CA TRP A 80 19.98 -18.27 6.99
C TRP A 80 19.68 -19.34 8.05
N SER A 81 18.40 -19.60 8.33
CA SER A 81 18.00 -20.64 9.28
C SER A 81 18.34 -22.06 8.81
N CYS A 82 18.42 -22.31 7.50
CA CYS A 82 18.81 -23.61 6.94
C CYS A 82 20.34 -23.83 6.87
N VAL A 83 21.14 -22.77 6.76
CA VAL A 83 22.61 -22.91 6.59
C VAL A 83 23.39 -22.74 7.90
N HIS A 84 22.86 -22.01 8.88
CA HIS A 84 23.58 -21.72 10.14
C HIS A 84 22.75 -22.12 11.35
N GLY A 85 22.60 -23.44 11.56
CA GLY A 85 21.92 -24.02 12.73
C GLY A 85 22.04 -23.15 13.99
N ALA A 86 20.86 -22.82 14.52
CA ALA A 86 20.59 -21.83 15.55
C ALA A 86 21.75 -21.55 16.52
N THR A 87 22.41 -20.41 16.36
CA THR A 87 23.00 -19.68 17.49
C THR A 87 22.67 -18.20 17.34
N ALA A 88 21.96 -17.68 18.33
CA ALA A 88 21.43 -16.33 18.38
C ALA A 88 22.56 -15.31 18.57
N ALA A 89 22.65 -14.35 17.66
CA ALA A 89 23.26 -13.04 17.92
C ALA A 89 22.57 -11.98 17.03
N PRO A 90 22.16 -10.82 17.57
CA PRO A 90 21.52 -9.77 16.79
C PRO A 90 22.56 -9.05 15.93
N LEU A 91 22.48 -9.18 14.61
CA LEU A 91 23.32 -8.42 13.69
C LEU A 91 22.95 -6.93 13.78
N THR A 92 23.92 -6.10 14.14
CA THR A 92 23.80 -4.64 14.04
C THR A 92 23.99 -4.21 12.59
N SER A 93 23.45 -3.04 12.25
CA SER A 93 23.31 -2.50 10.88
C SER A 93 24.59 -2.43 10.04
N LEU A 94 25.78 -2.56 10.64
CA LEU A 94 27.07 -2.53 9.96
C LEU A 94 27.37 -3.78 9.13
N ASP A 95 26.90 -4.97 9.54
CA ASP A 95 27.18 -6.21 8.79
C ASP A 95 26.41 -6.28 7.46
N MET A 96 25.24 -5.64 7.40
CA MET A 96 24.41 -5.60 6.21
C MET A 96 25.02 -4.75 5.08
N TYR A 97 25.70 -3.65 5.42
CA TYR A 97 26.35 -2.78 4.43
C TYR A 97 27.61 -3.42 3.82
N SER A 98 28.37 -4.18 4.62
CA SER A 98 29.58 -4.86 4.14
C SER A 98 29.26 -5.98 3.13
N CYS A 99 28.13 -6.69 3.32
CA CYS A 99 27.64 -7.70 2.38
C CYS A 99 27.22 -7.11 1.03
N MET A 100 26.61 -5.92 1.02
CA MET A 100 26.21 -5.21 -0.21
C MET A 100 27.41 -4.75 -1.04
N GLN A 101 28.50 -4.28 -0.41
CA GLN A 101 29.69 -3.81 -1.14
C GLN A 101 30.49 -4.95 -1.77
N LYS A 102 30.57 -6.12 -1.12
CA LYS A 102 31.35 -7.26 -1.62
C LYS A 102 30.74 -7.96 -2.85
N ARG A 103 29.47 -7.68 -3.17
CA ARG A 103 28.79 -8.14 -4.39
C ARG A 103 28.93 -7.18 -5.58
N ARG A 104 29.66 -6.06 -5.41
CA ARG A 104 29.96 -5.10 -6.49
C ARG A 104 31.33 -5.34 -7.16
N SER A 105 32.11 -6.32 -6.70
CA SER A 105 33.45 -6.63 -7.23
C SER A 105 33.62 -8.06 -7.77
N LEU A 106 32.52 -8.74 -8.11
CA LEU A 106 32.51 -10.00 -8.88
C LEU A 106 31.46 -9.88 -9.99
#